data_AF-A0AAJ4DZK2-F1
#
_entry.id   AF-A0AAJ4DZK2-F1
#
_cell.length_a   1.000
_cell.length_b   1.000
_cell.length_c   1.000
_cell.angle_alpha   90.00
_cell.angle_beta   90.00
_cell.angle_gamma   90.00
#
_symmetry.space_group_name_H-M   'P 1'
#
loop_
_entity.id
_entity.type
_entity.pdbx_description
1 polymer ?
#
loop_
_entity_poly.entity_id
_entity_poly.type
_entity_poly.pdbx_seq_one_letter_code
_entity_poly.pdbx_strand_id
1 'polypeptide(L)'
;MNKNFVIITSFISFIAFSSLLGCDNQRDTGSICKKNPELCSDLHADSWCRYEKADLIRKRFKLKFTESPTGKEIYQHLLNLEKYNQCIELAAGVQHILHPERTNDRLRAFGLSAQSLSQMQDTTKESKDLYLAFYHWTRFSDLDAEKIVLTAQSADQIDDIVILSHIASYYQKFDAIRAISIYLEVLDMSNEDNFNPDWLLGLANSYQRLNDFELTYLLSRANVLMTDQKVSEDKMLALIAGDAELSRYLDKQADELVDVIEAGDFKQSAIKAIFEREAPSK
;
A
#
# COMPACT_ATOMS: atom_id res chain seq x y z
N MET A 1 72.78 -12.55 30.28
CA MET A 1 71.70 -13.30 30.96
C MET A 1 70.37 -12.94 30.34
N ASN A 2 69.53 -13.96 30.20
CA ASN A 2 68.35 -14.03 29.35
C ASN A 2 67.24 -13.01 29.66
N LYS A 3 66.69 -12.49 28.55
CA LYS A 3 65.28 -12.29 28.20
C LYS A 3 64.38 -11.49 29.16
N ASN A 4 63.75 -10.43 28.64
CA ASN A 4 62.35 -10.53 28.19
C ASN A 4 61.89 -9.18 27.61
N PHE A 5 61.66 -9.18 26.29
CA PHE A 5 60.88 -8.15 25.60
C PHE A 5 59.42 -8.34 26.01
N VAL A 6 58.81 -7.31 26.61
CA VAL A 6 57.37 -7.26 26.84
C VAL A 6 56.77 -6.34 25.78
N ILE A 7 56.21 -6.96 24.75
CA ILE A 7 55.37 -6.28 23.76
C ILE A 7 54.02 -6.07 24.43
N ILE A 8 53.69 -4.81 24.73
CA ILE A 8 52.35 -4.42 25.17
C ILE A 8 51.46 -4.46 23.94
N THR A 9 50.86 -5.62 23.68
CA THR A 9 49.76 -5.76 22.72
C THR A 9 48.54 -5.06 23.31
N SER A 10 48.30 -3.84 22.84
CA SER A 10 47.08 -3.08 23.09
C SER A 10 45.92 -3.82 22.43
N PHE A 11 45.21 -4.65 23.20
CA PHE A 11 43.93 -5.22 22.83
C PHE A 11 42.89 -4.09 22.87
N ILE A 12 42.71 -3.40 21.74
CA ILE A 12 41.54 -2.55 21.51
C ILE A 12 40.35 -3.49 21.38
N SER A 13 39.67 -3.71 22.50
CA SER A 13 38.40 -4.42 22.56
C SER A 13 37.37 -3.57 21.80
N PHE A 14 37.12 -3.92 20.54
CA PHE A 14 36.02 -3.39 19.75
C PHE A 14 34.72 -3.84 20.45
N ILE A 15 34.17 -2.99 21.31
CA ILE A 15 32.82 -3.15 21.83
C ILE A 15 31.91 -2.95 20.63
N ALA A 16 31.49 -4.06 20.03
CA ALA A 16 30.35 -4.07 19.12
C ALA A 16 29.14 -3.60 19.93
N PHE A 17 28.86 -2.30 19.83
CA PHE A 17 27.64 -1.71 20.33
C PHE A 17 26.53 -2.16 19.38
N SER A 18 26.06 -3.38 19.58
CA SER A 18 24.82 -3.85 18.98
C SER A 18 23.71 -3.00 19.58
N SER A 19 23.40 -1.89 18.93
CA SER A 19 22.12 -1.22 19.08
C SER A 19 21.06 -2.23 18.69
N LEU A 20 20.53 -2.94 19.67
CA LEU A 20 19.21 -3.57 19.60
C LEU A 20 18.23 -2.44 19.31
N LEU A 21 18.03 -2.15 18.03
CA LEU A 21 16.86 -1.43 17.56
C LEU A 21 15.68 -2.23 18.07
N GLY A 22 14.97 -1.66 19.05
CA GLY A 22 13.90 -2.32 19.76
C GLY A 22 12.88 -2.86 18.78
N CYS A 23 12.53 -4.15 18.93
CA CYS A 23 11.31 -4.69 18.34
C CYS A 23 10.15 -3.75 18.70
N ASP A 24 9.46 -3.33 17.65
CA ASP A 24 8.32 -2.43 17.61
C ASP A 24 7.52 -2.37 18.93
N ASN A 25 7.33 -1.16 19.44
CA ASN A 25 6.73 -0.82 20.73
C ASN A 25 5.20 -1.07 20.75
N GLN A 26 4.73 -2.04 19.97
CA GLN A 26 3.32 -2.37 19.86
C GLN A 26 2.89 -3.21 21.05
N ARG A 27 1.80 -2.77 21.70
CA ARG A 27 1.25 -3.45 22.87
C ARG A 27 0.92 -4.90 22.54
N ASP A 28 1.30 -5.78 23.46
CA ASP A 28 1.02 -7.21 23.40
C ASP A 28 -0.49 -7.47 23.31
N THR A 29 -0.92 -8.17 22.27
CA THR A 29 -2.34 -8.44 21.99
C THR A 29 -2.94 -9.39 23.02
N GLY A 30 -2.14 -10.29 23.58
CA GLY A 30 -2.55 -11.16 24.70
C GLY A 30 -2.97 -10.35 25.93
N SER A 31 -2.14 -9.38 26.33
CA SER A 31 -2.48 -8.46 27.42
C SER A 31 -3.70 -7.59 27.11
N ILE A 32 -3.89 -7.15 25.87
CA ILE A 32 -5.07 -6.39 25.46
C ILE A 32 -6.33 -7.24 25.68
N CYS A 33 -6.37 -8.45 25.11
CA CYS A 33 -7.53 -9.34 25.20
C CYS A 33 -7.81 -9.78 26.64
N LYS A 34 -6.78 -10.02 27.46
CA LYS A 34 -6.96 -10.38 28.88
C LYS A 34 -7.67 -9.28 29.67
N LYS A 35 -7.39 -8.00 29.36
CA LYS A 35 -7.98 -6.84 30.05
C LYS A 35 -9.29 -6.35 29.40
N ASN A 36 -9.52 -6.70 28.13
CA ASN A 36 -10.64 -6.25 27.31
C ASN A 36 -11.16 -7.43 26.47
N PRO A 37 -11.72 -8.48 27.10
CA PRO A 37 -12.10 -9.71 26.41
C PRO A 37 -13.13 -9.49 25.29
N GLU A 38 -13.96 -8.46 25.41
CA GLU A 38 -14.95 -8.06 24.40
C GLU A 38 -14.33 -7.62 23.06
N LEU A 39 -13.05 -7.22 23.04
CA LEU A 39 -12.37 -6.84 21.79
C LEU A 39 -11.91 -8.06 20.98
N CYS A 40 -11.90 -9.24 21.61
CA CYS A 40 -11.29 -10.45 21.05
C CYS A 40 -12.22 -11.68 21.07
N SER A 41 -13.42 -11.59 21.66
CA SER A 41 -14.31 -12.73 21.87
C SER A 41 -14.81 -13.39 20.57
N ASP A 42 -14.86 -12.63 19.50
CA ASP A 42 -15.22 -13.07 18.15
C ASP A 42 -14.02 -13.65 17.36
N LEU A 43 -12.80 -13.56 17.90
CA LEU A 43 -11.57 -14.01 17.23
C LEU A 43 -11.26 -15.46 17.58
N HIS A 44 -10.51 -16.14 16.70
CA HIS A 44 -10.08 -17.52 16.91
C HIS A 44 -8.79 -17.59 17.76
N ALA A 45 -8.57 -18.73 18.42
CA ALA A 45 -7.52 -18.89 19.43
C ALA A 45 -6.11 -19.18 18.87
N ASP A 46 -6.00 -19.96 17.81
CA ASP A 46 -4.69 -20.44 17.32
C ASP A 46 -3.89 -19.38 16.53
N SER A 47 -2.77 -19.79 15.92
CA SER A 47 -1.81 -18.86 15.30
C SER A 47 -2.15 -18.46 13.86
N TRP A 48 -3.30 -18.87 13.30
CA TRP A 48 -3.68 -18.41 11.97
C TRP A 48 -3.99 -16.92 11.96
N CYS A 49 -3.81 -16.28 10.80
CA CYS A 49 -4.07 -14.85 10.61
C CYS A 49 -3.45 -13.97 11.69
N ARG A 50 -2.23 -14.32 12.15
CA ARG A 50 -1.62 -13.72 13.34
C ARG A 50 -1.49 -12.20 13.19
N TYR A 51 -1.10 -11.73 12.01
CA TYR A 51 -0.86 -10.32 11.74
C TYR A 51 -2.18 -9.56 11.63
N GLU A 52 -3.11 -10.04 10.83
CA GLU A 52 -4.45 -9.45 10.64
C GLU A 52 -5.21 -9.39 11.96
N LYS A 53 -5.14 -10.47 12.75
CA LYS A 53 -5.71 -10.54 14.10
C LYS A 53 -5.08 -9.50 15.01
N ALA A 54 -3.75 -9.35 14.99
CA ALA A 54 -3.06 -8.40 15.84
C ALA A 54 -3.42 -6.95 15.49
N ASP A 55 -3.49 -6.63 14.21
CA ASP A 55 -3.85 -5.29 13.72
C ASP A 55 -5.31 -4.94 14.04
N LEU A 56 -6.22 -5.91 13.89
CA LEU A 56 -7.62 -5.74 14.27
C LEU A 56 -7.77 -5.49 15.78
N ILE A 57 -7.09 -6.29 16.62
CA ILE A 57 -7.12 -6.12 18.10
C ILE A 57 -6.60 -4.74 18.50
N ARG A 58 -5.43 -4.33 17.97
CA ARG A 58 -4.84 -3.02 18.30
C ARG A 58 -5.73 -1.87 17.84
N LYS A 59 -6.35 -1.98 16.66
CA LYS A 59 -7.26 -0.96 16.16
C LYS A 59 -8.54 -0.86 17.00
N ARG A 60 -9.16 -1.99 17.33
CA ARG A 60 -10.31 -2.05 18.25
C ARG A 60 -9.98 -1.46 19.61
N PHE A 61 -8.80 -1.78 20.14
CA PHE A 61 -8.32 -1.23 21.40
C PHE A 61 -8.15 0.29 21.34
N LYS A 62 -7.56 0.83 20.27
CA LYS A 62 -7.47 2.29 20.09
C LYS A 62 -8.87 2.92 20.07
N LEU A 63 -9.78 2.39 19.25
CA LEU A 63 -11.14 2.92 19.10
C LEU A 63 -11.97 2.86 20.39
N LYS A 64 -11.76 1.84 21.24
CA LYS A 64 -12.43 1.74 22.55
C LYS A 64 -12.23 3.00 23.42
N PHE A 65 -11.10 3.68 23.27
CA PHE A 65 -10.77 4.89 24.04
C PHE A 65 -10.87 6.18 23.22
N THR A 66 -11.46 6.12 22.03
CA THR A 66 -11.72 7.30 21.19
C THR A 66 -13.20 7.65 21.28
N GLU A 67 -13.54 8.77 21.94
CA GLU A 67 -14.93 9.19 22.18
C GLU A 67 -15.70 9.49 20.88
N SER A 68 -15.02 10.04 19.87
CA SER A 68 -15.61 10.33 18.55
C SER A 68 -14.59 10.02 17.45
N PRO A 69 -14.54 8.75 17.00
CA PRO A 69 -13.61 8.33 15.93
C PRO A 69 -13.86 9.11 14.65
N THR A 70 -12.79 9.54 13.99
CA THR A 70 -12.91 10.18 12.67
C THR A 70 -13.31 9.15 11.62
N GLY A 71 -13.85 9.58 10.47
CA GLY A 71 -14.16 8.64 9.40
C GLY A 71 -12.93 7.92 8.85
N LYS A 72 -11.75 8.57 8.83
CA LYS A 72 -10.46 7.88 8.56
C LYS A 72 -10.18 6.75 9.56
N GLU A 73 -10.49 6.96 10.84
CA GLU A 73 -10.29 5.94 11.85
C GLU A 73 -11.27 4.77 11.72
N ILE A 74 -12.52 5.03 11.36
CA ILE A 74 -13.53 4.01 11.08
C ILE A 74 -13.17 3.24 9.80
N TYR A 75 -12.74 3.95 8.76
CA TYR A 75 -12.25 3.37 7.51
C TYR A 75 -11.11 2.37 7.74
N GLN A 76 -10.09 2.75 8.53
CA GLN A 76 -9.01 1.83 8.89
C GLN A 76 -9.52 0.60 9.66
N HIS A 77 -10.59 0.74 10.46
CA HIS A 77 -11.18 -0.40 11.15
C HIS A 77 -11.90 -1.34 10.20
N LEU A 78 -12.66 -0.81 9.24
CA LEU A 78 -13.26 -1.58 8.15
C LEU A 78 -12.19 -2.38 7.40
N LEU A 79 -11.07 -1.75 7.02
CA LEU A 79 -9.98 -2.44 6.34
C LEU A 79 -9.34 -3.55 7.19
N ASN A 80 -9.08 -3.31 8.48
CA ASN A 80 -8.50 -4.33 9.36
C ASN A 80 -9.47 -5.51 9.57
N LEU A 81 -10.77 -5.23 9.66
CA LEU A 81 -11.80 -6.26 9.79
C LEU A 81 -11.96 -7.07 8.50
N GLU A 82 -11.92 -6.41 7.34
CA GLU A 82 -11.94 -7.02 6.01
C GLU A 82 -10.73 -7.96 5.82
N LYS A 83 -9.51 -7.50 6.12
CA LYS A 83 -8.28 -8.31 6.03
C LYS A 83 -8.36 -9.55 6.93
N TYR A 84 -8.82 -9.38 8.18
CA TYR A 84 -9.00 -10.51 9.09
C TYR A 84 -10.06 -11.50 8.56
N ASN A 85 -11.20 -10.99 8.07
CA ASN A 85 -12.27 -11.81 7.53
C ASN A 85 -11.81 -12.65 6.33
N GLN A 86 -11.11 -12.05 5.37
CA GLN A 86 -10.54 -12.76 4.21
C GLN A 86 -9.53 -13.83 4.62
N CYS A 87 -8.65 -13.52 5.58
CA CYS A 87 -7.68 -14.51 6.04
C CYS A 87 -8.37 -15.68 6.76
N ILE A 88 -9.31 -15.40 7.67
CA ILE A 88 -9.95 -16.45 8.48
C ILE A 88 -10.90 -17.31 7.64
N GLU A 89 -11.48 -16.77 6.56
CA GLU A 89 -12.23 -17.54 5.55
C GLU A 89 -11.37 -18.68 4.99
N LEU A 90 -10.20 -18.34 4.47
CA LEU A 90 -9.26 -19.30 3.91
C LEU A 90 -8.78 -20.31 4.97
N ALA A 91 -8.46 -19.82 6.17
CA ALA A 91 -7.97 -20.65 7.28
C ALA A 91 -9.05 -21.61 7.84
N ALA A 92 -10.33 -21.24 7.75
CA ALA A 92 -11.46 -22.07 8.15
C ALA A 92 -11.73 -23.21 7.17
N GLY A 93 -11.29 -23.08 5.92
CA GLY A 93 -11.29 -24.18 4.94
C GLY A 93 -10.36 -25.35 5.29
N VAL A 94 -9.40 -25.15 6.20
CA VAL A 94 -8.45 -26.18 6.64
C VAL A 94 -9.05 -27.05 7.76
N GLN A 95 -9.28 -28.33 7.46
CA GLN A 95 -9.89 -29.29 8.38
C GLN A 95 -8.83 -30.09 9.17
N HIS A 96 -8.89 -30.03 10.50
CA HIS A 96 -8.07 -30.86 11.38
C HIS A 96 -8.79 -32.16 11.74
N ILE A 97 -8.19 -33.31 11.42
CA ILE A 97 -8.76 -34.63 11.75
C ILE A 97 -8.68 -34.91 13.25
N LEU A 98 -7.53 -34.60 13.87
CA LEU A 98 -7.28 -34.88 15.30
C LEU A 98 -7.81 -33.77 16.23
N HIS A 99 -7.95 -32.55 15.70
CA HIS A 99 -8.31 -31.35 16.48
C HIS A 99 -9.46 -30.57 15.82
N PRO A 100 -10.64 -31.21 15.61
CA PRO A 100 -11.76 -30.59 14.92
C PRO A 100 -12.27 -29.32 15.63
N GLU A 101 -12.04 -29.17 16.94
CA GLU A 101 -12.36 -27.97 17.70
C GLU A 101 -11.68 -26.72 17.14
N ARG A 102 -10.47 -26.84 16.58
CA ARG A 102 -9.74 -25.71 15.98
C ARG A 102 -10.38 -25.28 14.66
N THR A 103 -10.78 -26.24 13.85
CA THR A 103 -11.53 -25.96 12.61
C THR A 103 -12.87 -25.30 12.94
N ASN A 104 -13.60 -25.82 13.93
CA ASN A 104 -14.87 -25.24 14.38
C ASN A 104 -14.71 -23.81 14.92
N ASP A 105 -13.65 -23.54 15.69
CA ASP A 105 -13.36 -22.19 16.21
C ASP A 105 -13.10 -21.17 15.10
N ARG A 106 -12.36 -21.57 14.05
CA ARG A 106 -12.12 -20.71 12.88
C ARG A 106 -13.40 -20.48 12.08
N LEU A 107 -14.22 -21.51 11.87
CA LEU A 107 -15.53 -21.36 11.20
C LEU A 107 -16.44 -20.39 11.96
N ARG A 108 -16.48 -20.50 13.30
CA ARG A 108 -17.19 -19.54 14.17
C ARG A 108 -16.64 -18.12 13.97
N ALA A 109 -15.33 -17.95 14.07
CA ALA A 109 -14.70 -16.64 13.95
C ALA A 109 -14.90 -16.01 12.55
N PHE A 110 -14.89 -16.83 11.49
CA PHE A 110 -15.26 -16.39 10.15
C PHE A 110 -16.69 -15.87 10.11
N GLY A 111 -17.67 -16.65 10.57
CA GLY A 111 -19.08 -16.23 10.58
C GLY A 111 -19.31 -14.93 11.37
N LEU A 112 -18.69 -14.79 12.55
CA LEU A 112 -18.81 -13.58 13.38
C LEU A 112 -18.12 -12.36 12.75
N SER A 113 -16.95 -12.55 12.14
CA SER A 113 -16.25 -11.45 11.45
C SER A 113 -16.99 -10.99 10.20
N ALA A 114 -17.59 -11.91 9.44
CA ALA A 114 -18.40 -11.59 8.27
C ALA A 114 -19.66 -10.80 8.68
N GLN A 115 -20.35 -11.24 9.74
CA GLN A 115 -21.49 -10.51 10.30
C GLN A 115 -21.10 -9.11 10.76
N SER A 116 -20.01 -8.98 11.51
CA SER A 116 -19.53 -7.69 12.02
C SER A 116 -19.12 -6.76 10.88
N LEU A 117 -18.49 -7.29 9.84
CA LEU A 117 -18.10 -6.54 8.65
C LEU A 117 -19.32 -6.01 7.91
N SER A 118 -20.29 -6.88 7.63
CA SER A 118 -21.56 -6.48 6.99
C SER A 118 -22.27 -5.39 7.78
N GLN A 119 -22.37 -5.54 9.11
CA GLN A 119 -22.99 -4.52 9.96
C GLN A 119 -22.26 -3.17 9.86
N MET A 120 -20.93 -3.17 9.89
CA MET A 120 -20.16 -1.93 9.79
C MET A 120 -20.29 -1.28 8.41
N GLN A 121 -20.34 -2.09 7.35
CA GLN A 121 -20.60 -1.61 6.00
C GLN A 121 -21.99 -0.96 5.91
N ASP A 122 -23.03 -1.62 6.42
CA ASP A 122 -24.40 -1.08 6.41
C ASP A 122 -24.51 0.22 7.21
N THR A 123 -23.92 0.28 8.40
CA THR A 123 -23.98 1.49 9.25
C THR A 123 -23.20 2.69 8.70
N THR A 124 -22.24 2.47 7.81
CA THR A 124 -21.41 3.54 7.24
C THR A 124 -21.80 3.93 5.82
N LYS A 125 -22.74 3.19 5.20
CA LYS A 125 -23.12 3.34 3.79
C LYS A 125 -23.49 4.77 3.38
N GLU A 126 -24.28 5.44 4.20
CA GLU A 126 -24.80 6.79 3.90
C GLU A 126 -23.87 7.92 4.38
N SER A 127 -22.68 7.58 4.89
CA SER A 127 -21.73 8.56 5.41
C SER A 127 -21.28 9.56 4.34
N LYS A 128 -21.13 10.83 4.74
CA LYS A 128 -20.57 11.89 3.89
C LYS A 128 -19.09 12.15 4.15
N ASP A 129 -18.48 11.40 5.06
CA ASP A 129 -17.03 11.45 5.28
C ASP A 129 -16.28 10.89 4.07
N LEU A 130 -15.20 11.56 3.65
CA LEU A 130 -14.40 11.22 2.48
C LEU A 130 -13.91 9.76 2.49
N TYR A 131 -13.38 9.27 3.61
CA TYR A 131 -12.77 7.94 3.69
C TYR A 131 -13.83 6.84 3.66
N LEU A 132 -14.98 7.09 4.28
CA LEU A 132 -16.10 6.14 4.25
C LEU A 132 -16.77 6.13 2.87
N ALA A 133 -16.97 7.28 2.24
CA ALA A 133 -17.42 7.36 0.87
C ALA A 133 -16.44 6.64 -0.08
N PHE A 134 -15.13 6.85 0.10
CA PHE A 134 -14.10 6.16 -0.66
C PHE A 134 -14.16 4.63 -0.50
N TYR A 135 -14.38 4.13 0.72
CA TYR A 135 -14.58 2.69 0.95
C TYR A 135 -15.78 2.15 0.17
N HIS A 136 -16.93 2.82 0.26
CA HIS A 136 -18.16 2.35 -0.38
C HIS A 136 -18.10 2.42 -1.90
N TRP A 137 -17.49 3.47 -2.43
CA TRP A 137 -17.23 3.56 -3.87
C TRP A 137 -16.35 2.40 -4.35
N THR A 138 -15.21 2.17 -3.70
CA THR A 138 -14.24 1.16 -4.18
C THR A 138 -14.66 -0.28 -3.93
N ARG A 139 -15.50 -0.57 -2.93
CA ARG A 139 -15.98 -1.94 -2.63
C ARG A 139 -17.30 -2.30 -3.28
N PHE A 140 -18.19 -1.33 -3.44
CA PHE A 140 -19.57 -1.59 -3.86
C PHE A 140 -19.98 -0.87 -5.14
N SER A 141 -19.06 -0.11 -5.76
CA SER A 141 -19.38 0.76 -6.91
C SER A 141 -20.52 1.72 -6.59
N ASP A 142 -20.58 2.21 -5.35
CA ASP A 142 -21.60 3.15 -4.89
C ASP A 142 -21.40 4.52 -5.57
N LEU A 143 -22.35 4.91 -6.42
CA LEU A 143 -22.27 6.13 -7.24
C LEU A 143 -22.50 7.42 -6.44
N ASP A 144 -23.25 7.35 -5.32
CA ASP A 144 -23.41 8.52 -4.45
C ASP A 144 -22.11 8.76 -3.66
N ALA A 145 -21.46 7.68 -3.24
CA ALA A 145 -20.15 7.72 -2.61
C ALA A 145 -19.06 8.20 -3.58
N GLU A 146 -19.07 7.73 -4.84
CA GLU A 146 -18.22 8.22 -5.93
C GLU A 146 -18.32 9.74 -6.06
N LYS A 147 -19.54 10.27 -6.11
CA LYS A 147 -19.78 11.71 -6.27
C LYS A 147 -19.17 12.52 -5.13
N ILE A 148 -19.22 12.03 -3.89
CA ILE A 148 -18.61 12.69 -2.73
C ILE A 148 -17.09 12.78 -2.92
N VAL A 149 -16.45 11.66 -3.28
CA VAL A 149 -15.00 11.60 -3.48
C VAL A 149 -14.55 12.51 -4.62
N LEU A 150 -15.23 12.46 -5.77
CA LEU A 150 -14.88 13.30 -6.92
C LEU A 150 -15.16 14.79 -6.68
N THR A 151 -16.16 15.13 -5.87
CA THR A 151 -16.42 16.51 -5.44
C THR A 151 -15.29 17.02 -4.54
N ALA A 152 -14.83 16.21 -3.59
CA ALA A 152 -13.68 16.55 -2.74
C ALA A 152 -12.39 16.73 -3.57
N GLN A 153 -12.18 15.88 -4.58
CA GLN A 153 -11.05 16.01 -5.51
C GLN A 153 -11.13 17.33 -6.30
N SER A 154 -12.30 17.65 -6.85
CA SER A 154 -12.49 18.90 -7.62
C SER A 154 -12.35 20.17 -6.75
N ALA A 155 -12.49 20.02 -5.43
CA ALA A 155 -12.31 21.09 -4.45
C ALA A 155 -10.90 21.15 -3.85
N ASP A 156 -9.96 20.32 -4.32
CA ASP A 156 -8.58 20.24 -3.81
C ASP A 156 -8.52 19.87 -2.30
N GLN A 157 -9.39 18.94 -1.88
CA GLN A 157 -9.55 18.52 -0.48
C GLN A 157 -9.05 17.10 -0.19
N ILE A 158 -8.23 16.53 -1.07
CA ILE A 158 -7.70 15.17 -0.91
C ILE A 158 -6.19 15.27 -0.65
N ASP A 159 -5.77 14.85 0.53
CA ASP A 159 -4.37 14.79 0.96
C ASP A 159 -3.85 13.36 1.11
N ASP A 160 -4.67 12.37 0.73
CA ASP A 160 -4.35 10.95 0.87
C ASP A 160 -3.96 10.36 -0.50
N ILE A 161 -2.68 9.99 -0.61
CA ILE A 161 -2.06 9.46 -1.83
C ILE A 161 -2.79 8.22 -2.38
N VAL A 162 -3.33 7.37 -1.49
CA VAL A 162 -4.05 6.16 -1.92
C VAL A 162 -5.36 6.57 -2.58
N ILE A 163 -6.10 7.52 -2.01
CA ILE A 163 -7.35 8.03 -2.61
C ILE A 163 -7.06 8.65 -3.98
N LEU A 164 -6.03 9.50 -4.09
CA LEU A 164 -5.63 10.10 -5.37
C LEU A 164 -5.28 9.04 -6.43
N SER A 165 -4.52 8.01 -6.07
CA SER A 165 -4.14 6.94 -7.01
C SER A 165 -5.36 6.17 -7.54
N HIS A 166 -6.36 5.95 -6.70
CA HIS A 166 -7.62 5.32 -7.11
C HIS A 166 -8.43 6.22 -8.03
N ILE A 167 -8.46 7.53 -7.78
CA ILE A 167 -9.12 8.49 -8.67
C ILE A 167 -8.41 8.56 -10.02
N ALA A 168 -7.07 8.52 -10.04
CA ALA A 168 -6.31 8.44 -11.28
C ALA A 168 -6.65 7.17 -12.08
N SER A 169 -6.68 6.01 -11.41
CA SER A 169 -7.12 4.73 -12.01
C SER A 169 -8.56 4.78 -12.53
N TYR A 170 -9.45 5.52 -11.88
CA TYR A 170 -10.82 5.73 -12.35
C TYR A 170 -10.83 6.53 -13.66
N TYR A 171 -10.17 7.69 -13.70
CA TYR A 171 -10.11 8.53 -14.90
C TYR A 171 -9.35 7.85 -16.05
N GLN A 172 -8.37 7.00 -15.78
CA GLN A 172 -7.59 6.28 -16.79
C GLN A 172 -8.48 5.57 -17.82
N LYS A 173 -9.67 5.11 -17.40
CA LYS A 173 -10.64 4.40 -18.25
C LYS A 173 -11.26 5.28 -19.34
N PHE A 174 -11.37 6.59 -19.15
CA PHE A 174 -12.12 7.46 -20.07
C PHE A 174 -11.48 8.85 -20.32
N ASP A 175 -10.67 9.37 -19.40
CA ASP A 175 -9.95 10.64 -19.50
C ASP A 175 -8.47 10.44 -19.12
N ALA A 176 -7.64 10.10 -20.12
CA ALA A 176 -6.22 9.80 -19.91
C ALA A 176 -5.42 11.04 -19.46
N ILE A 177 -5.79 12.23 -19.93
CA ILE A 177 -5.09 13.48 -19.58
C ILE A 177 -5.30 13.77 -18.09
N ARG A 178 -6.53 13.65 -17.61
CA ARG A 178 -6.81 13.82 -16.18
C ARG A 178 -6.15 12.74 -15.33
N ALA A 179 -6.14 11.49 -15.79
CA ALA A 179 -5.44 10.41 -15.11
C ALA A 179 -3.94 10.71 -14.96
N ILE A 180 -3.27 11.15 -16.04
CA ILE A 180 -1.87 11.57 -16.01
C ILE A 180 -1.64 12.66 -14.97
N SER A 181 -2.45 13.73 -15.01
CA SER A 181 -2.31 14.84 -14.06
C SER A 181 -2.37 14.38 -12.60
N ILE A 182 -3.30 13.48 -12.26
CA ILE A 182 -3.47 13.01 -10.88
C ILE A 182 -2.38 12.00 -10.51
N TYR A 183 -1.95 11.13 -11.43
CA TYR A 183 -0.80 10.25 -11.16
C TYR A 183 0.49 11.05 -10.94
N LEU A 184 0.70 12.17 -11.63
CA LEU A 184 1.86 13.04 -11.37
C LEU A 184 1.77 13.72 -10.00
N GLU A 185 0.57 14.07 -9.53
CA GLU A 185 0.35 14.52 -8.15
C GLU A 185 0.66 13.40 -7.13
N VAL A 186 0.28 12.15 -7.44
CA VAL A 186 0.66 10.98 -6.64
C VAL A 186 2.18 10.86 -6.57
N LEU A 187 2.90 10.98 -7.68
CA LEU A 187 4.37 10.93 -7.69
C LEU A 187 5.00 12.09 -6.89
N ASP A 188 4.42 13.30 -6.96
CA ASP A 188 4.84 14.45 -6.17
C ASP A 188 4.76 14.23 -4.65
N MET A 189 3.88 13.32 -4.21
CA MET A 189 3.65 12.97 -2.79
C MET A 189 4.33 11.66 -2.37
N SER A 190 4.96 10.97 -3.32
CA SER A 190 5.51 9.63 -3.12
C SER A 190 6.87 9.67 -2.40
N ASN A 191 7.18 8.59 -1.68
CA ASN A 191 8.48 8.26 -1.11
C ASN A 191 8.61 6.73 -0.96
N GLU A 192 9.77 6.24 -0.51
CA GLU A 192 10.02 4.82 -0.27
C GLU A 192 8.93 4.12 0.57
N ASP A 193 8.37 4.78 1.58
CA ASP A 193 7.43 4.16 2.54
C ASP A 193 5.99 4.07 2.01
N ASN A 194 5.59 4.97 1.12
CA ASN A 194 4.18 5.12 0.72
C ASN A 194 3.91 4.79 -0.76
N PHE A 195 4.97 4.59 -1.56
CA PHE A 195 4.84 4.37 -2.98
C PHE A 195 4.35 2.96 -3.33
N ASN A 196 3.46 2.85 -4.32
CA ASN A 196 3.13 1.58 -4.94
C ASN A 196 3.61 1.59 -6.40
N PRO A 197 4.54 0.68 -6.80
CA PRO A 197 5.02 0.58 -8.17
C PRO A 197 3.93 0.43 -9.23
N ASP A 198 2.77 -0.14 -8.91
CA ASP A 198 1.64 -0.26 -9.85
C ASP A 198 1.13 1.09 -10.35
N TRP A 199 1.38 2.18 -9.62
CA TRP A 199 1.05 3.54 -10.07
C TRP A 199 1.85 3.95 -11.31
N LEU A 200 3.08 3.45 -11.48
CA LEU A 200 3.86 3.63 -12.71
C LEU A 200 3.19 2.94 -13.90
N LEU A 201 2.62 1.74 -13.70
CA LEU A 201 1.87 1.04 -14.75
C LEU A 201 0.57 1.77 -15.07
N GLY A 202 -0.13 2.28 -14.06
CA GLY A 202 -1.31 3.14 -14.26
C GLY A 202 -1.01 4.37 -15.11
N LEU A 203 0.10 5.05 -14.82
CA LEU A 203 0.58 6.19 -15.59
C LEU A 203 1.04 5.79 -17.00
N ALA A 204 1.80 4.69 -17.14
CA ALA A 204 2.26 4.17 -18.43
C ALA A 204 1.07 3.88 -19.36
N ASN A 205 0.06 3.18 -18.86
CA ASN A 205 -1.16 2.89 -19.60
C ASN A 205 -1.92 4.17 -20.00
N SER A 206 -1.88 5.22 -19.16
CA SER A 206 -2.50 6.51 -19.49
C SER A 206 -1.77 7.21 -20.65
N TYR A 207 -0.44 7.22 -20.66
CA TYR A 207 0.36 7.72 -21.78
C TYR A 207 0.20 6.86 -23.04
N GLN A 208 0.10 5.54 -22.89
CA GLN A 208 -0.14 4.62 -24.00
C GLN A 208 -1.45 4.93 -24.73
N ARG A 209 -2.52 5.29 -24.00
CA ARG A 209 -3.79 5.74 -24.59
C ARG A 209 -3.65 7.02 -25.41
N LEU A 210 -2.64 7.83 -25.15
CA LEU A 210 -2.29 9.02 -25.92
C LEU A 210 -1.27 8.73 -27.03
N ASN A 211 -0.86 7.47 -27.22
CA ASN A 211 0.20 7.01 -28.12
C ASN A 211 1.60 7.57 -27.78
N ASP A 212 1.84 7.97 -26.53
CA ASP A 212 3.17 8.33 -26.08
C ASP A 212 3.92 7.06 -25.62
N PHE A 213 4.49 6.35 -26.60
CA PHE A 213 5.16 5.08 -26.35
C PHE A 213 6.53 5.23 -25.68
N GLU A 214 7.17 6.40 -25.76
CA GLU A 214 8.41 6.67 -25.04
C GLU A 214 8.17 6.73 -23.53
N LEU A 215 7.15 7.49 -23.08
CA LEU A 215 6.79 7.53 -21.67
C LEU A 215 6.17 6.22 -21.21
N THR A 216 5.42 5.54 -22.08
CA THR A 216 4.95 4.17 -21.80
C THR A 216 6.12 3.24 -21.50
N TYR A 217 7.17 3.27 -22.33
CA TYR A 217 8.38 2.46 -22.15
C TYR A 217 9.09 2.83 -20.84
N LEU A 218 9.40 4.11 -20.62
CA LEU A 218 10.13 4.61 -19.45
C LEU A 218 9.45 4.18 -18.16
N LEU A 219 8.15 4.44 -18.03
CA LEU A 219 7.36 4.11 -16.83
C LEU A 219 7.23 2.60 -16.63
N SER A 220 7.06 1.84 -17.72
CA SER A 220 7.03 0.37 -17.64
C SER A 220 8.38 -0.19 -17.19
N ARG A 221 9.49 0.39 -17.65
CA ARG A 221 10.84 0.01 -17.21
C ARG A 221 11.06 0.35 -15.75
N ALA A 222 10.66 1.54 -15.30
CA ALA A 222 10.75 1.94 -13.89
C ALA A 222 9.96 0.99 -12.98
N ASN A 223 8.76 0.57 -13.38
CA ASN A 223 8.00 -0.45 -12.65
C ASN A 223 8.76 -1.79 -12.56
N VAL A 224 9.38 -2.24 -13.66
CA VAL A 224 10.18 -3.48 -13.69
C VAL A 224 11.36 -3.40 -12.73
N LEU A 225 12.06 -2.27 -12.70
CA LEU A 225 13.19 -2.03 -11.79
C LEU A 225 12.78 -2.12 -10.31
N MET A 226 11.59 -1.61 -9.96
CA MET A 226 11.11 -1.62 -8.57
C MET A 226 10.47 -2.95 -8.13
N THR A 227 9.99 -3.76 -9.08
CA THR A 227 9.22 -4.98 -8.77
C THR A 227 9.97 -6.27 -9.04
N ASP A 228 11.14 -6.19 -9.68
CA ASP A 228 11.91 -7.33 -10.19
C ASP A 228 11.06 -8.28 -11.10
N GLN A 229 9.97 -7.77 -11.68
CA GLN A 229 9.12 -8.56 -12.55
C GLN A 229 9.83 -8.88 -13.87
N LYS A 230 9.77 -10.16 -14.27
CA LYS A 230 10.32 -10.59 -15.56
C LYS A 230 9.39 -10.16 -16.69
N VAL A 231 9.89 -9.29 -17.56
CA VAL A 231 9.20 -8.86 -18.79
C VAL A 231 9.92 -9.37 -20.04
N SER A 232 9.21 -9.34 -21.17
CA SER A 232 9.82 -9.64 -22.46
C SER A 232 10.49 -8.38 -23.00
N GLU A 233 11.82 -8.39 -23.04
CA GLU A 233 12.64 -7.30 -23.59
C GLU A 233 12.28 -6.97 -25.03
N ASP A 234 12.01 -7.98 -25.86
CA ASP A 234 11.56 -7.79 -27.25
C ASP A 234 10.24 -7.01 -27.32
N LYS A 235 9.29 -7.28 -26.41
CA LYS A 235 8.01 -6.55 -26.36
C LYS A 235 8.18 -5.12 -25.87
N MET A 236 9.04 -4.90 -24.89
CA MET A 236 9.39 -3.56 -24.41
C MET A 236 10.00 -2.75 -25.56
N LEU A 237 11.03 -3.30 -26.22
CA LEU A 237 11.70 -2.63 -27.34
C LEU A 237 10.77 -2.38 -28.52
N ALA A 238 9.78 -3.25 -28.76
CA ALA A 238 8.77 -3.06 -29.79
C ALA A 238 7.86 -1.83 -29.54
N LEU A 239 7.69 -1.36 -28.30
CA LEU A 239 6.94 -0.12 -28.00
C LEU A 239 7.58 1.09 -28.70
N ILE A 240 8.90 1.09 -28.78
CA ILE A 240 9.71 2.16 -29.39
C ILE A 240 10.31 1.72 -30.74
N ALA A 241 9.55 0.90 -31.48
CA ALA A 241 9.88 0.47 -32.85
C ALA A 241 11.26 -0.19 -33.03
N GLY A 242 11.83 -0.81 -32.00
CA GLY A 242 13.12 -1.47 -32.11
C GLY A 242 14.33 -0.56 -31.82
N ASP A 243 14.13 0.70 -31.43
CA ASP A 243 15.23 1.67 -31.27
C ASP A 243 16.07 1.39 -30.01
N ALA A 244 17.20 0.73 -30.21
CA ALA A 244 18.12 0.36 -29.14
C ALA A 244 18.86 1.55 -28.52
N GLU A 245 19.04 2.67 -29.24
CA GLU A 245 19.68 3.86 -28.66
C GLU A 245 18.72 4.60 -27.75
N LEU A 246 17.48 4.77 -28.21
CA LEU A 246 16.39 5.33 -27.42
C LEU A 246 16.09 4.48 -26.20
N SER A 247 16.07 3.14 -26.33
CA SER A 247 15.97 2.21 -25.20
C SER A 247 17.00 2.52 -24.12
N ARG A 248 18.29 2.58 -24.46
CA ARG A 248 19.36 2.84 -23.48
C ARG A 248 19.21 4.20 -22.79
N TYR A 249 18.73 5.20 -23.52
CA TYR A 249 18.44 6.51 -22.94
C TYR A 249 17.28 6.42 -21.96
N LEU A 250 16.15 5.83 -22.36
CA LEU A 250 14.96 5.71 -21.52
C LEU A 250 15.18 4.78 -20.32
N ASP A 251 16.01 3.74 -20.45
CA ASP A 251 16.39 2.86 -19.34
C ASP A 251 17.13 3.65 -18.26
N LYS A 252 18.07 4.52 -18.66
CA LYS A 252 18.77 5.41 -17.71
C LYS A 252 17.81 6.40 -17.04
N GLN A 253 16.81 6.91 -17.78
CA GLN A 253 15.79 7.79 -17.19
C GLN A 253 14.85 7.02 -16.27
N ALA A 254 14.57 5.76 -16.55
CA ALA A 254 13.80 4.92 -15.65
C ALA A 254 14.55 4.67 -14.33
N ASP A 255 15.86 4.41 -14.37
CA ASP A 255 16.70 4.31 -13.16
C ASP A 255 16.64 5.62 -12.35
N GLU A 256 16.85 6.77 -13.00
CA GLU A 256 16.77 8.09 -12.34
C GLU A 256 15.38 8.36 -11.75
N LEU A 257 14.31 7.92 -12.42
CA LEU A 257 12.95 8.05 -11.91
C LEU A 257 12.74 7.26 -10.62
N VAL A 258 13.24 6.02 -10.58
CA VAL A 258 13.15 5.17 -9.38
C VAL A 258 13.89 5.83 -8.23
N ASP A 259 15.14 6.26 -8.44
CA ASP A 259 15.96 6.91 -7.42
C ASP A 259 15.25 8.13 -6.80
N VAL A 260 14.65 9.01 -7.62
CA VAL A 260 13.98 10.23 -7.10
C VAL A 260 12.64 9.93 -6.43
N ILE A 261 11.93 8.87 -6.84
CA ILE A 261 10.69 8.45 -6.18
C ILE A 261 11.01 7.87 -4.80
N GLU A 262 12.00 6.99 -4.70
CA GLU A 262 12.41 6.40 -3.42
C GLU A 262 12.92 7.49 -2.45
N ALA A 263 13.69 8.46 -2.95
CA ALA A 263 14.14 9.62 -2.18
C ALA A 263 13.02 10.59 -1.78
N GLY A 264 11.85 10.52 -2.42
CA GLY A 264 10.75 11.46 -2.21
C GLY A 264 10.98 12.85 -2.81
N ASP A 265 11.87 12.94 -3.80
CA ASP A 265 12.33 14.18 -4.43
C ASP A 265 11.75 14.41 -5.83
N PHE A 266 10.82 13.54 -6.29
CA PHE A 266 10.23 13.63 -7.63
C PHE A 266 9.73 15.06 -7.96
N LYS A 267 9.04 15.71 -7.01
CA LYS A 267 8.46 17.04 -7.20
C LYS A 267 9.47 18.13 -7.57
N GLN A 268 10.71 18.04 -7.09
CA GLN A 268 11.78 19.01 -7.33
C GLN A 268 12.83 18.48 -8.32
N SER A 269 12.68 17.25 -8.77
CA SER A 269 13.63 16.57 -9.65
C SER A 269 13.63 17.17 -11.07
N ALA A 270 14.77 17.05 -11.76
CA ALA A 270 14.86 17.42 -13.16
C ALA A 270 14.04 16.48 -14.07
N ILE A 271 13.89 15.20 -13.67
CA ILE A 271 13.15 14.20 -14.46
C ILE A 271 11.66 14.52 -14.57
N LYS A 272 11.08 15.27 -13.62
CA LYS A 272 9.69 15.74 -13.70
C LYS A 272 9.39 16.51 -14.99
N ALA A 273 10.36 17.29 -15.49
CA ALA A 273 10.19 18.08 -16.71
C ALA A 273 9.90 17.21 -17.96
N ILE A 274 10.28 15.93 -17.95
CA ILE A 274 9.97 14.98 -19.03
C ILE A 274 8.45 14.72 -19.13
N PHE A 275 7.75 14.75 -18.00
CA PHE A 275 6.31 14.50 -17.94
C PHE A 275 5.46 15.76 -18.20
N GLU A 276 6.07 16.94 -18.11
CA GLU A 276 5.44 18.24 -18.37
C GLU A 276 5.54 18.67 -19.85
N ARG A 277 6.11 17.83 -20.72
CA ARG A 277 6.18 18.10 -22.16
C ARG A 277 4.78 18.20 -22.77
N GLU A 278 4.55 19.18 -23.63
CA GLU A 278 3.28 19.29 -24.38
C GLU A 278 3.05 17.97 -25.14
N ALA A 279 1.87 17.36 -24.93
CA ALA A 279 1.50 16.15 -25.66
C ALA A 279 1.61 16.43 -27.17
N PRO A 280 2.20 15.53 -27.97
CA PRO A 280 2.38 15.77 -29.39
C PRO A 280 1.02 16.11 -30.03
N SER A 281 0.95 17.30 -30.63
CA SER A 281 -0.21 17.73 -31.41
C SER A 281 -0.44 16.74 -32.54
N LYS A 282 -1.65 16.18 -32.62
CA LYS A 282 -2.09 15.34 -33.74
C LYS A 282 -1.91 16.02 -35.09
#